data_AF-A0A2M9L0Z5-F1
#
_entry.id   AF-A0A2M9L0Z5-F1
#
_cell.length_a   1.000
_cell.length_b   1.000
_cell.length_c   1.000
_cell.angle_alpha   90.00
_cell.angle_beta   90.00
_cell.angle_gamma   90.00
#
_symmetry.space_group_name_H-M   'P 1'
#
loop_
_entity.id
_entity.type
_entity.pdbx_description
1 polymer ?
#
loop_
_entity_poly.entity_id
_entity_poly.type
_entity_poly.pdbx_seq_one_letter_code
_entity_poly.pdbx_strand_id
1 'polypeptide(L)'
;MNHRNRAQLFLAVVVGGLLPIYAGWKLGWPIWLWFLVSAASMALVGLVLMARVTQPAVSEPPVQYSVEPPLSRPEPPTELPFNETRLDDLALPSCLPDYDLRFSATVRWRPSRPHQAYVHANLAAAAVDTVVARARQLAAGEHPGRTDLAAYRLNGALGTPVNDSSGLVTVMAVAVMVTVTEEDRVRLENLASLRKTEDAWEQQRQHERNRCAYVGGEVLKSPGSAVVWWLSRHEDQIEQAVSLIGPLAELSAAANDAEVPEVFRPYLGRRPGEAEDPVDVEYADLLRQEQEAATRVDTEDSAAQRIMELMDELGVSPDSDRGKVWLHRLGRATQEAMRDDPEDVRPGPDRSEVDLDGGLGSEWDDAAPPRGNEGPTGD
;
A
#
# COMPACT_ATOMS: atom_id res chain seq x y z
N MET A 1 -14.96 36.29 15.08
CA MET A 1 -16.36 35.91 14.78
C MET A 1 -16.41 34.39 14.60
N ASN A 2 -16.91 33.68 15.61
CA ASN A 2 -16.63 32.25 15.83
C ASN A 2 -17.29 31.34 14.78
N HIS A 3 -16.58 30.30 14.32
CA HIS A 3 -17.09 29.29 13.37
C HIS A 3 -18.43 28.67 13.80
N ARG A 4 -18.67 28.59 15.12
CA ARG A 4 -19.93 28.14 15.72
C ARG A 4 -21.11 29.05 15.40
N ASN A 5 -20.90 30.37 15.36
CA ASN A 5 -21.95 31.34 15.01
C ASN A 5 -22.24 31.30 13.50
N ARG A 6 -21.22 31.04 12.67
CA ARG A 6 -21.40 30.84 11.23
C ARG A 6 -22.20 29.57 10.94
N ALA A 7 -21.89 28.46 11.60
CA ALA A 7 -22.63 27.20 11.46
C ALA A 7 -24.10 27.33 11.93
N GLN A 8 -24.35 28.06 13.03
CA GLN A 8 -25.71 28.31 13.52
C GLN A 8 -26.53 29.21 12.59
N LEU A 9 -25.91 30.22 11.97
CA LEU A 9 -26.56 31.06 10.96
C LEU A 9 -26.86 30.28 9.69
N PHE A 10 -25.92 29.44 9.22
CA PHE A 10 -26.15 28.56 8.07
C PHE A 10 -27.26 27.55 8.34
N LEU A 11 -27.27 26.91 9.51
CA LEU A 11 -28.31 25.96 9.89
C LEU A 11 -29.69 26.62 9.97
N ALA A 12 -29.77 27.84 10.52
CA ALA A 12 -31.03 28.57 10.62
C ALA A 12 -31.59 28.97 9.23
N VAL A 13 -30.72 29.36 8.29
CA VAL A 13 -31.13 29.70 6.91
C VAL A 13 -31.58 28.46 6.15
N VAL A 14 -30.83 27.35 6.27
CA VAL A 14 -31.16 26.08 5.62
C VAL A 14 -32.48 25.51 6.14
N VAL A 15 -32.67 25.49 7.46
CA VAL A 15 -33.91 24.99 8.09
C VAL A 15 -35.09 25.92 7.83
N GLY A 16 -34.88 27.24 7.82
CA GLY A 16 -35.94 28.22 7.56
C GLY A 16 -36.38 28.30 6.09
N GLY A 17 -35.52 27.93 5.14
CA GLY A 17 -35.78 27.99 3.70
C GLY A 17 -36.17 26.65 3.07
N LEU A 18 -35.41 25.58 3.30
CA LEU A 18 -35.59 24.31 2.57
C LEU A 18 -36.71 23.43 3.14
N LEU A 19 -36.92 23.48 4.45
CA LEU A 19 -37.92 22.66 5.15
C LEU A 19 -39.37 23.00 4.77
N PRO A 20 -39.79 24.28 4.65
CA PRO A 20 -41.14 24.61 4.17
C PRO A 20 -41.34 24.31 2.68
N ILE A 21 -40.29 24.39 1.86
CA ILE A 21 -40.34 24.02 0.44
C ILE A 21 -40.60 22.51 0.29
N TYR A 22 -39.88 21.68 1.05
CA TYR A 22 -40.08 20.23 1.06
C TYR A 22 -41.46 19.82 1.58
N ALA A 23 -41.94 20.49 2.64
CA ALA A 23 -43.27 20.26 3.20
C ALA A 23 -44.39 20.66 2.21
N GLY A 24 -44.24 21.79 1.51
CA GLY A 24 -45.19 22.26 0.50
C GLY A 24 -45.27 21.33 -0.72
N TRP A 25 -44.15 20.69 -1.07
CA TRP A 25 -44.09 19.74 -2.19
C TRP A 25 -44.80 18.41 -1.89
N LYS A 26 -44.76 17.94 -0.63
CA LYS A 26 -45.45 16.72 -0.19
C LYS A 26 -46.95 16.90 0.05
N LEU A 27 -47.40 18.11 0.41
CA LEU A 27 -48.81 18.40 0.73
C LEU A 27 -49.62 19.00 -0.44
N GLY A 28 -49.02 19.18 -1.62
CA GLY A 28 -49.71 19.66 -2.83
C GLY A 28 -50.21 21.11 -2.74
N TRP A 29 -49.51 21.95 -1.97
CA TRP A 29 -49.99 23.32 -1.72
C TRP A 29 -49.86 24.22 -2.96
N PRO A 30 -50.82 25.15 -3.16
CA PRO A 30 -50.71 26.20 -4.17
C PRO A 30 -49.40 26.98 -4.01
N ILE A 31 -48.71 27.26 -5.11
CA ILE A 31 -47.37 27.87 -5.15
C ILE A 31 -47.30 29.20 -4.36
N TRP A 32 -48.41 29.95 -4.28
CA TRP A 32 -48.48 31.21 -3.55
C TRP A 32 -48.31 31.04 -2.02
N LEU A 33 -48.72 29.90 -1.46
CA LEU A 33 -48.49 29.56 -0.05
C LEU A 33 -47.00 29.34 0.26
N TRP A 34 -46.19 28.90 -0.70
CA TRP A 34 -44.75 28.75 -0.50
C TRP A 34 -44.07 30.09 -0.26
N PHE A 35 -44.44 31.10 -1.06
CA PHE A 35 -43.93 32.46 -0.90
C PHE A 35 -44.38 33.08 0.42
N LEU A 36 -45.64 32.87 0.82
CA LEU A 36 -46.16 33.37 2.11
C LEU A 36 -45.44 32.76 3.31
N VAL A 37 -45.27 31.44 3.33
CA VAL A 37 -44.61 30.73 4.45
C VAL A 37 -43.12 31.07 4.49
N SER A 38 -42.44 31.16 3.34
CA SER A 38 -41.03 31.56 3.28
C SER A 38 -40.82 33.02 3.70
N ALA A 39 -41.72 33.93 3.31
CA ALA A 39 -41.65 35.31 3.73
C ALA A 39 -41.90 35.44 5.25
N ALA A 40 -42.86 34.69 5.79
CA ALA A 40 -43.14 34.66 7.21
C ALA A 40 -41.98 34.05 8.03
N SER A 41 -41.36 32.96 7.56
CA SER A 41 -40.21 32.36 8.23
C SER A 41 -38.99 33.30 8.22
N MET A 42 -38.74 33.96 7.09
CA MET A 42 -37.64 34.92 6.94
C MET A 42 -37.86 36.18 7.80
N ALA A 43 -39.10 36.68 7.88
CA ALA A 43 -39.47 37.76 8.78
C ALA A 43 -39.31 37.36 10.26
N LEU A 44 -39.69 36.14 10.64
CA LEU A 44 -39.54 35.63 12.00
C LEU A 44 -38.06 35.50 12.40
N VAL A 45 -37.23 34.97 11.50
CA VAL A 45 -35.78 34.88 11.72
C VAL A 45 -35.15 36.27 11.82
N GLY A 46 -35.55 37.21 10.94
CA GLY A 46 -35.12 38.60 11.01
C GLY A 46 -35.51 39.29 12.32
N LEU A 47 -36.74 39.06 12.80
CA LEU A 47 -37.24 39.58 14.07
C LEU A 47 -36.44 39.03 15.26
N VAL A 48 -36.15 37.72 15.27
CA VAL A 48 -35.35 37.08 16.33
C VAL A 48 -33.90 37.60 16.34
N LEU A 49 -33.32 37.84 15.16
CA LEU A 49 -31.98 38.46 15.05
C LEU A 49 -31.98 39.91 15.53
N MET A 50 -33.00 40.71 15.16
CA MET A 50 -33.17 42.09 15.64
C MET A 50 -33.31 42.12 17.17
N ALA A 51 -34.16 41.27 17.76
CA ALA A 51 -34.36 41.18 19.20
C ALA A 51 -33.11 40.74 19.99
N ARG A 52 -32.17 40.04 19.34
CA ARG A 52 -30.87 39.67 19.93
C ARG A 52 -29.85 40.81 19.87
N VAL A 53 -29.97 41.72 18.91
CA VAL A 53 -29.07 42.88 18.72
C VAL A 53 -29.57 44.11 19.51
N THR A 54 -30.88 44.21 19.76
CA THR A 54 -31.50 45.32 20.48
C THR A 54 -31.68 45.07 21.98
N GLN A 55 -31.00 44.08 22.58
CA GLN A 55 -30.88 44.07 24.04
C GLN A 55 -30.19 45.37 24.46
N PRO A 56 -30.89 46.30 25.13
CA PRO A 56 -30.27 47.51 25.60
C PRO A 56 -29.25 47.06 26.63
N ALA A 57 -27.96 47.30 26.38
CA ALA A 57 -27.01 47.37 27.46
C ALA A 57 -27.59 48.36 28.46
N VAL A 58 -27.95 47.88 29.65
CA VAL A 58 -28.33 48.74 30.77
C VAL A 58 -27.13 49.68 30.96
N SER A 59 -27.27 50.91 30.46
CA SER A 59 -26.30 51.96 30.68
C SER A 59 -26.43 52.35 32.14
N GLU A 60 -25.49 51.88 32.96
CA GLU A 60 -25.26 52.46 34.28
C GLU A 60 -25.08 53.98 34.13
N PRO A 61 -25.69 54.79 35.01
CA PRO A 61 -25.50 56.24 34.97
C PRO A 61 -24.03 56.59 35.22
N PRO A 62 -23.53 57.72 34.69
CA PRO A 62 -22.14 58.12 34.88
C PRO A 62 -21.91 58.41 36.36
N VAL A 63 -21.21 57.50 37.04
CA VAL A 63 -20.68 57.75 38.39
C VAL A 63 -19.66 58.88 38.25
N GLN A 64 -19.97 60.04 38.84
CA GLN A 64 -19.00 61.07 39.09
C GLN A 64 -17.86 60.46 39.91
N TYR A 65 -16.67 60.37 39.34
CA TYR A 65 -15.46 60.00 40.07
C TYR A 65 -15.16 61.08 41.12
N SER A 66 -15.73 60.93 42.31
CA SER A 66 -15.07 61.40 43.52
C SER A 66 -13.78 60.60 43.64
N VAL A 67 -12.64 61.30 43.67
CA VAL A 67 -11.33 60.72 43.94
C VAL A 67 -11.33 60.23 45.38
N GLU A 68 -11.80 59.01 45.58
CA GLU A 68 -11.61 58.22 46.78
C GLU A 68 -10.22 57.56 46.67
N PRO A 69 -9.40 57.57 47.74
CA PRO A 69 -8.08 56.95 47.70
C PRO A 69 -8.18 55.48 47.26
N PRO A 70 -7.22 54.95 46.50
CA PRO A 70 -7.38 53.69 45.78
C PRO A 70 -7.61 52.53 46.76
N LEU A 71 -8.87 52.08 46.85
CA LEU A 71 -9.19 50.77 47.37
C LEU A 71 -8.65 49.74 46.38
N SER A 72 -7.80 48.85 46.90
CA SER A 72 -7.13 47.78 46.17
C SER A 72 -8.08 47.08 45.20
N ARG A 73 -7.75 47.13 43.90
CA ARG A 73 -8.43 46.32 42.87
C ARG A 73 -8.41 44.85 43.33
N PRO A 74 -9.55 44.14 43.42
CA PRO A 74 -9.52 42.72 43.71
C PRO A 74 -8.69 42.03 42.64
N GLU A 75 -7.65 41.31 43.05
CA GLU A 75 -6.82 40.53 42.14
C GLU A 75 -7.73 39.55 41.36
N PRO A 76 -7.47 39.32 40.05
CA PRO A 76 -8.21 38.30 39.31
C PRO A 76 -8.11 36.97 40.07
N PRO A 77 -9.21 36.19 40.21
CA PRO A 77 -9.17 34.94 40.96
C PRO A 77 -8.06 34.05 40.41
N THR A 78 -7.07 33.74 41.26
CA THR A 78 -5.94 32.91 40.90
C THR A 78 -6.47 31.54 40.48
N GLU A 79 -6.43 31.23 39.18
CA GLU A 79 -6.73 29.89 38.71
C GLU A 79 -5.73 28.91 39.33
N LEU A 80 -6.24 27.88 40.02
CA LEU A 80 -5.39 26.85 40.62
C LEU A 80 -4.52 26.19 39.53
N PRO A 81 -3.22 25.97 39.80
CA PRO A 81 -2.34 25.29 38.86
C PRO A 81 -2.81 23.85 38.61
N PHE A 82 -2.56 23.34 37.42
CA PHE A 82 -2.79 21.93 37.10
C PHE A 82 -1.71 21.07 37.77
N ASN A 83 -2.14 20.00 38.41
CA ASN A 83 -1.29 18.88 38.82
C ASN A 83 -1.09 17.93 37.64
N GLU A 84 0.01 17.17 37.65
CA GLU A 84 0.38 16.28 36.56
C GLU A 84 0.51 14.84 37.07
N THR A 85 0.05 13.88 36.28
CA THR A 85 0.15 12.45 36.57
C THR A 85 0.42 11.72 35.28
N ARG A 86 1.48 10.91 35.24
CA ARG A 86 1.92 10.24 34.03
C ARG A 86 1.25 8.87 33.90
N LEU A 87 0.78 8.58 32.71
CA LEU A 87 0.31 7.27 32.26
C LEU A 87 1.30 6.73 31.25
N ASP A 88 1.81 5.53 31.50
CA ASP A 88 2.76 4.86 30.62
C ASP A 88 2.22 3.48 30.22
N ASP A 89 2.30 3.19 28.93
CA ASP A 89 2.11 1.86 28.33
C ASP A 89 0.81 1.14 28.70
N LEU A 90 -0.31 1.88 28.71
CA LEU A 90 -1.62 1.31 28.98
C LEU A 90 -2.19 0.62 27.72
N ALA A 91 -2.57 -0.66 27.83
CA ALA A 91 -3.27 -1.36 26.76
C ALA A 91 -4.71 -0.85 26.61
N LEU A 92 -5.04 -0.36 25.41
CA LEU A 92 -6.37 0.03 24.98
C LEU A 92 -6.85 -0.91 23.87
N PRO A 93 -8.13 -1.30 23.87
CA PRO A 93 -8.68 -2.13 22.82
C PRO A 93 -8.66 -1.39 21.48
N SER A 94 -8.34 -2.09 20.40
CA SER A 94 -8.48 -1.60 19.03
C SER A 94 -9.76 -2.12 18.35
N CYS A 95 -9.98 -1.74 17.10
CA CYS A 95 -11.10 -2.27 16.31
C CYS A 95 -10.89 -3.71 15.81
N LEU A 96 -9.66 -4.23 15.88
CA LEU A 96 -9.35 -5.61 15.56
C LEU A 96 -9.28 -6.44 16.85
N PRO A 97 -9.88 -7.65 16.86
CA PRO A 97 -9.68 -8.57 17.98
C PRO A 97 -8.20 -8.92 18.11
N ASP A 98 -7.76 -9.19 19.34
CA ASP A 98 -6.39 -9.63 19.68
C ASP A 98 -5.26 -8.62 19.43
N TYR A 99 -5.60 -7.37 19.06
CA TYR A 99 -4.64 -6.27 18.93
C TYR A 99 -4.97 -5.13 19.89
N ASP A 100 -4.00 -4.77 20.72
CA ASP A 100 -4.10 -3.66 21.66
C ASP A 100 -3.22 -2.47 21.22
N LEU A 101 -3.75 -1.27 21.41
CA LEU A 101 -3.03 0.00 21.29
C LEU A 101 -2.37 0.33 22.63
N ARG A 102 -1.07 0.60 22.63
CA ARG A 102 -0.30 1.04 23.78
C ARG A 102 -0.39 2.55 23.91
N PHE A 103 -0.99 3.02 25.00
CA PHE A 103 -1.28 4.42 25.25
C PHE A 103 -0.42 4.99 26.38
N SER A 104 0.24 6.10 26.09
CA SER A 104 1.00 6.86 27.08
C SER A 104 0.60 8.34 27.00
N ALA A 105 0.42 9.00 28.15
CA ALA A 105 0.05 10.40 28.20
C ALA A 105 0.37 11.04 29.56
N THR A 106 0.48 12.36 29.59
CA THR A 106 0.52 13.13 30.83
C THR A 106 -0.88 13.68 31.11
N VAL A 107 -1.51 13.20 32.18
CA VAL A 107 -2.81 13.66 32.66
C VAL A 107 -2.61 14.93 33.49
N ARG A 108 -3.18 16.05 33.04
CA ARG A 108 -3.21 17.31 33.80
C ARG A 108 -4.58 17.48 34.45
N TRP A 109 -4.60 17.69 35.76
CA TRP A 109 -5.85 17.75 36.51
C TRP A 109 -5.83 18.81 37.61
N ARG A 110 -7.00 19.34 37.95
CA ARG A 110 -7.17 20.28 39.08
C ARG A 110 -8.53 20.08 39.75
N PRO A 111 -8.67 20.31 41.06
CA PRO A 111 -9.98 20.31 41.71
C PRO A 111 -10.87 21.38 41.09
N SER A 112 -12.09 21.01 40.66
CA SER A 112 -13.05 21.95 40.07
C SER A 112 -13.61 22.93 41.10
N ARG A 113 -13.58 22.58 42.39
CA ARG A 113 -13.96 23.45 43.50
C ARG A 113 -12.92 23.39 44.63
N PRO A 114 -12.27 24.52 44.99
CA PRO A 114 -11.18 24.53 45.97
C PRO A 114 -11.58 23.96 47.34
N HIS A 115 -12.83 24.17 47.76
CA HIS A 115 -13.33 23.74 49.06
C HIS A 115 -13.82 22.28 49.10
N GLN A 116 -13.86 21.58 47.96
CA GLN A 116 -14.27 20.16 47.87
C GLN A 116 -13.09 19.21 47.68
N ALA A 117 -11.86 19.72 47.65
CA ALA A 117 -10.64 18.91 47.54
C ALA A 117 -10.48 17.90 48.70
N TYR A 118 -11.18 18.11 49.82
CA TYR A 118 -11.14 17.25 51.01
C TYR A 118 -12.14 16.06 50.99
N VAL A 119 -12.97 15.94 49.95
CA VAL A 119 -14.08 14.97 49.92
C VAL A 119 -13.67 13.62 49.30
N HIS A 120 -12.59 13.57 48.52
CA HIS A 120 -12.15 12.34 47.85
C HIS A 120 -10.72 11.94 48.22
N ALA A 121 -10.51 10.67 48.58
CA ALA A 121 -9.23 10.14 49.06
C ALA A 121 -8.09 10.14 48.01
N ASN A 122 -8.41 10.21 46.71
CA ASN A 122 -7.41 10.26 45.63
C ASN A 122 -8.00 10.90 44.35
N LEU A 123 -7.86 12.22 44.22
CA LEU A 123 -8.32 12.98 43.04
C LEU A 123 -7.52 12.65 41.77
N ALA A 124 -6.26 12.22 41.91
CA ALA A 124 -5.43 11.82 40.78
C ALA A 124 -5.96 10.53 40.13
N ALA A 125 -6.39 9.56 40.93
CA ALA A 125 -7.00 8.33 40.43
C ALA A 125 -8.31 8.59 39.67
N ALA A 126 -9.16 9.50 40.18
CA ALA A 126 -10.40 9.89 39.49
C ALA A 126 -10.12 10.58 38.14
N ALA A 127 -9.08 11.42 38.09
CA ALA A 127 -8.63 12.06 36.86
C ALA A 127 -8.13 11.03 35.83
N VAL A 128 -7.29 10.10 36.27
CA VAL A 128 -6.76 9.02 35.43
C VAL A 128 -7.89 8.14 34.89
N ASP A 129 -8.81 7.68 35.75
CA ASP A 129 -9.93 6.85 35.34
C ASP A 129 -10.79 7.54 34.26
N THR A 130 -11.05 8.83 34.43
CA THR A 130 -11.79 9.64 33.44
C THR A 130 -11.06 9.69 32.09
N VAL A 131 -9.73 9.88 32.08
CA VAL A 131 -8.95 9.89 30.83
C VAL A 131 -8.91 8.50 30.19
N VAL A 132 -8.68 7.45 30.98
CA VAL A 132 -8.61 6.07 30.50
C VAL A 132 -9.94 5.61 29.92
N ALA A 133 -11.06 5.90 30.58
CA ALA A 133 -12.38 5.56 30.10
C ALA A 133 -12.67 6.22 28.74
N ARG A 134 -12.33 7.51 28.59
CA ARG A 134 -12.47 8.23 27.31
C ARG A 134 -11.52 7.71 26.24
N ALA A 135 -10.26 7.45 26.60
CA ALA A 135 -9.27 6.90 25.69
C ALA A 135 -9.71 5.53 25.15
N ARG A 136 -10.24 4.66 26.02
CA ARG A 136 -10.79 3.35 25.67
C ARG A 136 -11.95 3.44 24.68
N GLN A 137 -12.88 4.37 24.92
CA GLN A 137 -14.02 4.58 24.02
C GLN A 137 -13.58 5.05 22.63
N LEU A 138 -12.57 5.91 22.56
CA LEU A 138 -12.04 6.42 21.30
C LEU A 138 -11.21 5.36 20.56
N ALA A 139 -10.33 4.67 21.28
CA ALA A 139 -9.41 3.66 20.74
C ALA A 139 -10.13 2.45 20.13
N ALA A 140 -11.29 2.06 20.67
CA ALA A 140 -12.06 0.90 20.18
C ALA A 140 -12.49 1.00 18.70
N GLY A 141 -12.57 2.22 18.14
CA GLY A 141 -12.89 2.45 16.73
C GLY A 141 -11.66 2.57 15.82
N GLU A 142 -10.45 2.56 16.39
CA GLU A 142 -9.21 2.83 15.67
C GLU A 142 -8.52 1.54 15.22
N HIS A 143 -7.98 1.57 14.01
CA HIS A 143 -7.24 0.44 13.44
C HIS A 143 -5.80 0.41 13.99
N PRO A 144 -5.31 -0.74 14.48
CA PRO A 144 -3.98 -0.82 15.11
C PRO A 144 -2.84 -0.51 14.13
N GLY A 145 -3.01 -0.80 12.84
CA GLY A 145 -2.06 -0.40 11.79
C GLY A 145 -2.05 1.10 11.43
N ARG A 146 -2.82 1.96 12.13
CA ARG A 146 -2.86 3.42 11.90
C ARG A 146 -2.64 4.20 13.19
N THR A 147 -1.58 3.85 13.93
CA THR A 147 -1.21 4.45 15.22
C THR A 147 -1.12 5.98 15.16
N ASP A 148 -0.58 6.55 14.09
CA ASP A 148 -0.45 8.01 13.95
C ASP A 148 -1.82 8.72 13.93
N LEU A 149 -2.80 8.13 13.23
CA LEU A 149 -4.15 8.66 13.18
C LEU A 149 -4.85 8.53 14.54
N ALA A 150 -4.66 7.39 15.21
CA ALA A 150 -5.16 7.18 16.55
C ALA A 150 -4.56 8.21 17.52
N ALA A 151 -3.24 8.41 17.51
CA ALA A 151 -2.56 9.41 18.33
C ALA A 151 -3.10 10.82 18.08
N TYR A 152 -3.26 11.24 16.82
CA TYR A 152 -3.84 12.54 16.47
C TYR A 152 -5.25 12.71 17.03
N ARG A 153 -6.12 11.70 16.86
CA ARG A 153 -7.51 11.74 17.33
C ARG A 153 -7.60 11.76 18.85
N LEU A 154 -6.87 10.89 19.54
CA LEU A 154 -6.83 10.87 21.00
C LEU A 154 -6.27 12.18 21.55
N ASN A 155 -5.21 12.74 20.96
CA ASN A 155 -4.65 14.02 21.39
C ASN A 155 -5.67 15.17 21.27
N GLY A 156 -6.38 15.26 20.14
CA GLY A 156 -7.42 16.28 19.95
C GLY A 156 -8.61 16.13 20.92
N ALA A 157 -9.05 14.90 21.17
CA ALA A 157 -10.21 14.64 22.02
C ALA A 157 -9.90 14.75 23.52
N LEU A 158 -8.73 14.28 23.96
CA LEU A 158 -8.32 14.28 25.37
C LEU A 158 -7.67 15.61 25.79
N GLY A 159 -7.19 16.42 24.85
CA GLY A 159 -6.61 17.75 25.12
C GLY A 159 -7.62 18.82 25.55
N THR A 160 -8.93 18.54 25.46
CA THR A 160 -9.96 19.47 25.95
C THR A 160 -10.26 19.21 27.43
N PRO A 161 -10.22 20.24 28.31
CA PRO A 161 -10.56 20.09 29.72
C PRO A 161 -12.02 19.68 29.90
N VAL A 162 -12.24 18.61 30.64
CA VAL A 162 -13.57 18.06 30.96
C VAL A 162 -13.62 17.73 32.45
N ASN A 163 -14.80 17.87 33.06
CA ASN A 163 -14.98 17.45 34.46
C ASN A 163 -15.20 15.93 34.53
N ASP A 164 -14.70 15.31 35.59
CA ASP A 164 -15.03 13.93 35.92
C ASP A 164 -16.55 13.74 36.13
N SER A 165 -16.99 12.48 36.17
CA SER A 165 -18.41 12.14 36.37
C SER A 165 -18.97 12.66 37.70
N SER A 166 -18.12 12.90 38.70
CA SER A 166 -18.49 13.46 40.00
C SER A 166 -18.51 14.99 40.06
N GLY A 167 -18.02 15.66 39.01
CA GLY A 167 -17.80 17.11 38.98
C GLY A 167 -16.72 17.64 39.93
N LEU A 168 -15.86 16.77 40.47
CA LEU A 168 -14.87 17.12 41.49
C LEU A 168 -13.53 17.54 40.90
N VAL A 169 -13.15 16.94 39.78
CA VAL A 169 -11.87 17.20 39.10
C VAL A 169 -12.10 17.62 37.65
N THR A 170 -11.39 18.66 37.21
CA THR A 170 -11.26 19.01 35.81
C THR A 170 -9.97 18.39 35.28
N VAL A 171 -10.07 17.60 34.20
CA VAL A 171 -8.98 16.81 33.64
C VAL A 171 -8.81 17.05 32.14
N MET A 172 -7.56 17.00 31.67
CA MET A 172 -7.15 16.92 30.27
C MET A 172 -5.92 16.01 30.15
N ALA A 173 -5.64 15.50 28.96
CA ALA A 173 -4.39 14.79 28.67
C ALA A 173 -3.55 15.60 27.68
N VAL A 174 -2.23 15.59 27.88
CA VAL A 174 -1.23 16.17 26.99
C VAL A 174 -0.16 15.13 26.66
N ALA A 175 0.62 15.38 25.60
CA ALA A 175 1.68 14.48 25.15
C ALA A 175 1.19 13.04 24.93
N VAL A 176 0.03 12.91 24.27
CA VAL A 176 -0.56 11.61 23.97
C VAL A 176 0.27 10.89 22.91
N MET A 177 0.72 9.69 23.24
CA MET A 177 1.39 8.76 22.34
C MET A 177 0.59 7.47 22.25
N VAL A 178 0.50 6.93 21.04
CA VAL A 178 -0.14 5.66 20.76
C VAL A 178 0.80 4.83 19.92
N THR A 179 1.14 3.65 20.40
CA THR A 179 1.99 2.67 19.71
C THR A 179 1.31 1.31 19.67
N VAL A 180 1.87 0.37 18.92
CA VAL A 180 1.50 -1.04 18.94
C VAL A 180 2.77 -1.81 19.28
N THR A 181 2.64 -3.03 19.80
CA THR A 181 3.80 -3.88 20.05
C THR A 181 4.56 -4.12 18.74
N GLU A 182 5.88 -4.24 18.82
CA GLU A 182 6.70 -4.43 17.61
C GLU A 182 6.32 -5.71 16.86
N GLU A 183 6.02 -6.78 17.62
CA GLU A 183 5.54 -8.04 17.07
C GLU A 183 4.24 -7.87 16.27
N ASP A 184 3.28 -7.14 16.82
CA ASP A 184 2.00 -6.90 16.15
C ASP A 184 2.12 -5.95 14.97
N ARG A 185 3.02 -4.96 15.03
CA ARG A 185 3.34 -4.08 13.91
C ARG A 185 3.83 -4.91 12.71
N VAL A 186 4.80 -5.79 12.93
CA VAL A 186 5.35 -6.68 11.89
C VAL A 186 4.27 -7.60 11.33
N ARG A 187 3.43 -8.19 12.19
CA ARG A 187 2.31 -9.04 11.74
C ARG A 187 1.32 -8.28 10.86
N LEU A 188 0.93 -7.07 11.27
CA LEU A 188 0.00 -6.23 10.51
C LEU A 188 0.59 -5.81 9.16
N GLU A 189 1.89 -5.52 9.10
CA GLU A 189 2.60 -5.22 7.86
C GLU A 189 2.65 -6.41 6.92
N ASN A 190 2.95 -7.61 7.45
CA ASN A 190 2.94 -8.84 6.68
C ASN A 190 1.55 -9.14 6.10
N LEU A 191 0.50 -9.00 6.91
CA LEU A 191 -0.89 -9.17 6.45
C LEU A 191 -1.26 -8.15 5.36
N ALA A 192 -0.85 -6.88 5.53
CA ALA A 192 -1.10 -5.85 4.53
C ALA A 192 -0.37 -6.15 3.20
N SER A 193 0.87 -6.64 3.27
CA SER A 193 1.64 -7.05 2.11
C SER A 193 1.01 -8.24 1.39
N LEU A 194 0.61 -9.28 2.13
CA LEU A 194 -0.07 -10.44 1.57
C LEU A 194 -1.36 -10.06 0.82
N ARG A 195 -2.20 -9.20 1.41
CA ARG A 195 -3.42 -8.71 0.76
C ARG A 195 -3.13 -7.98 -0.54
N LYS A 196 -2.12 -7.10 -0.55
CA LYS A 196 -1.71 -6.37 -1.77
C LYS A 196 -1.23 -7.33 -2.86
N THR A 197 -0.46 -8.35 -2.49
CA THR A 197 0.04 -9.36 -3.43
C THR A 197 -1.10 -10.19 -4.00
N GLU A 198 -2.05 -10.62 -3.17
CA GLU A 198 -3.24 -11.36 -3.61
C GLU A 198 -4.11 -10.50 -4.54
N ASP A 199 -4.39 -9.25 -4.17
CA ASP A 199 -5.15 -8.31 -4.99
C ASP A 199 -4.46 -8.07 -6.34
N ALA A 200 -3.15 -7.87 -6.36
CA ALA A 200 -2.38 -7.69 -7.58
C ALA A 200 -2.43 -8.92 -8.47
N TRP A 201 -2.33 -10.11 -7.89
CA TRP A 201 -2.41 -11.37 -8.63
C TRP A 201 -3.80 -11.62 -9.21
N GLU A 202 -4.88 -11.37 -8.45
CA GLU A 202 -6.24 -11.54 -8.96
C GLU A 202 -6.55 -10.51 -10.05
N GLN A 203 -6.05 -9.27 -9.92
CA GLN A 203 -6.13 -8.27 -10.98
C GLN A 203 -5.41 -8.72 -12.25
N GLN A 204 -4.19 -9.25 -12.13
CA GLN A 204 -3.43 -9.76 -13.27
C GLN A 204 -4.15 -10.93 -13.96
N ARG A 205 -4.62 -11.90 -13.17
CA ARG A 205 -5.41 -13.02 -13.68
C ARG A 205 -6.68 -12.53 -14.38
N GLN A 206 -7.39 -11.57 -13.80
CA GLN A 206 -8.59 -11.01 -14.42
C GLN A 206 -8.27 -10.29 -15.72
N HIS A 207 -7.17 -9.54 -15.76
CA HIS A 207 -6.68 -8.89 -16.97
C HIS A 207 -6.36 -9.91 -18.07
N GLU A 208 -5.66 -11.00 -17.73
CA GLU A 208 -5.37 -12.09 -18.67
C GLU A 208 -6.63 -12.80 -19.16
N ARG A 209 -7.56 -13.12 -18.27
CA ARG A 209 -8.87 -13.71 -18.63
C ARG A 209 -9.65 -12.79 -19.56
N ASN A 210 -9.72 -11.50 -19.24
CA ASN A 210 -10.37 -10.50 -20.09
C ASN A 210 -9.70 -10.40 -21.46
N ARG A 211 -8.36 -10.45 -21.51
CA ARG A 211 -7.59 -10.42 -22.76
C ARG A 211 -7.86 -11.65 -23.61
N CYS A 212 -7.82 -12.84 -23.02
CA CYS A 212 -8.13 -14.09 -23.72
C CYS A 212 -9.59 -14.10 -24.20
N ALA A 213 -10.53 -13.62 -23.39
CA ALA A 213 -11.94 -13.52 -23.79
C ALA A 213 -12.16 -12.53 -24.94
N TYR A 214 -11.49 -11.38 -24.93
CA TYR A 214 -11.54 -10.41 -26.03
C TYR A 214 -10.93 -10.99 -27.31
N VAL A 215 -9.74 -11.58 -27.21
CA VAL A 215 -9.07 -12.17 -28.38
C VAL A 215 -9.87 -13.35 -28.94
N GLY A 216 -10.33 -14.28 -28.10
CA GLY A 216 -11.12 -15.42 -28.57
C GLY A 216 -12.51 -15.02 -29.07
N GLY A 217 -13.23 -14.22 -28.28
CA GLY A 217 -14.65 -13.92 -28.50
C GLY A 217 -14.94 -12.78 -29.48
N GLU A 218 -14.00 -11.86 -29.69
CA GLU A 218 -14.19 -10.71 -30.59
C GLU A 218 -13.21 -10.71 -31.76
N VAL A 219 -11.92 -10.98 -31.52
CA VAL A 219 -10.89 -10.92 -32.56
C VAL A 219 -10.92 -12.15 -33.44
N LEU A 220 -10.69 -13.32 -32.86
CA LEU A 220 -10.59 -14.61 -33.54
C LEU A 220 -11.94 -15.32 -33.67
N LYS A 221 -13.06 -14.63 -33.39
CA LYS A 221 -14.42 -15.16 -33.60
C LYS A 221 -14.65 -15.66 -35.03
N SER A 222 -14.01 -15.02 -36.00
CA SER A 222 -14.10 -15.35 -37.42
C SER A 222 -12.86 -14.86 -38.17
N PRO A 223 -12.53 -15.45 -39.33
CA PRO A 223 -11.45 -14.95 -40.18
C PRO A 223 -11.62 -13.46 -40.54
N GLY A 224 -12.87 -13.02 -40.77
CA GLY A 224 -13.18 -11.62 -41.08
C GLY A 224 -12.93 -10.66 -39.92
N SER A 225 -13.34 -11.02 -38.69
CA SER A 225 -13.06 -10.20 -37.50
C SER A 225 -11.56 -10.09 -37.21
N ALA A 226 -10.80 -11.16 -37.47
CA ALA A 226 -9.35 -11.17 -37.29
C ALA A 226 -8.64 -10.23 -38.28
N VAL A 227 -9.06 -10.23 -39.55
CA VAL A 227 -8.54 -9.31 -40.58
C VAL A 227 -8.88 -7.85 -40.26
N VAL A 228 -10.12 -7.57 -39.86
CA VAL A 228 -10.54 -6.21 -39.46
C VAL A 228 -9.75 -5.72 -38.25
N TRP A 229 -9.56 -6.58 -37.25
CA TRP A 229 -8.78 -6.27 -36.07
C TRP A 229 -7.30 -5.99 -36.38
N TRP A 230 -6.73 -6.73 -37.35
CA TRP A 230 -5.36 -6.52 -37.81
C TRP A 230 -5.23 -5.17 -38.53
N LEU A 231 -6.15 -4.87 -39.45
CA LEU A 231 -6.21 -3.60 -40.18
C LEU A 231 -6.44 -2.40 -39.26
N SER A 232 -7.25 -2.55 -38.20
CA SER A 232 -7.49 -1.47 -37.24
C SER A 232 -6.23 -1.06 -36.45
N ARG A 233 -5.15 -1.86 -36.53
CA ARG A 233 -3.85 -1.58 -35.91
C ARG A 233 -2.76 -1.26 -36.93
N HIS A 234 -3.03 -1.52 -38.21
CA HIS A 234 -2.11 -1.37 -39.33
C HIS A 234 -2.86 -0.78 -40.52
N GLU A 235 -3.37 0.44 -40.34
CA GLU A 235 -4.34 1.08 -41.26
C GLU A 235 -3.81 1.21 -42.71
N ASP A 236 -2.50 1.38 -42.87
CA ASP A 236 -1.85 1.59 -44.17
C ASP A 236 -1.34 0.29 -44.84
N GLN A 237 -1.49 -0.88 -44.21
CA GLN A 237 -0.85 -2.13 -44.66
C GLN A 237 -1.84 -3.11 -45.32
N ILE A 238 -2.68 -2.61 -46.22
CA ILE A 238 -3.78 -3.39 -46.81
C ILE A 238 -3.27 -4.63 -47.59
N GLU A 239 -2.20 -4.49 -48.36
CA GLU A 239 -1.62 -5.61 -49.14
C GLU A 239 -1.14 -6.74 -48.21
N GLN A 240 -0.59 -6.38 -47.06
CA GLN A 240 -0.14 -7.34 -46.05
C GLN A 240 -1.32 -7.94 -45.27
N ALA A 241 -2.41 -7.21 -45.06
CA ALA A 241 -3.64 -7.80 -44.54
C ALA A 241 -4.18 -8.90 -45.47
N VAL A 242 -4.11 -8.68 -46.79
CA VAL A 242 -4.55 -9.67 -47.80
C VAL A 242 -3.69 -10.92 -47.76
N SER A 243 -2.36 -10.79 -47.60
CA SER A 243 -1.48 -11.95 -47.48
C SER A 243 -1.69 -12.74 -46.19
N LEU A 244 -2.18 -12.09 -45.13
CA LEU A 244 -2.47 -12.72 -43.84
C LEU A 244 -3.87 -13.37 -43.75
N ILE A 245 -4.71 -13.30 -44.78
CA ILE A 245 -6.06 -13.89 -44.76
C ILE A 245 -6.02 -15.39 -44.45
N GLY A 246 -5.13 -16.15 -45.08
CA GLY A 246 -4.96 -17.59 -44.83
C GLY A 246 -4.55 -17.89 -43.39
N PRO A 247 -3.42 -17.34 -42.90
CA PRO A 247 -2.98 -17.51 -41.51
C PRO A 247 -4.02 -17.08 -40.46
N LEU A 248 -4.71 -15.96 -40.67
CA LEU A 248 -5.75 -15.49 -39.74
C LEU A 248 -6.99 -16.40 -39.76
N ALA A 249 -7.31 -17.02 -40.90
CA ALA A 249 -8.37 -18.01 -40.99
C ALA A 249 -8.00 -19.30 -40.22
N GLU A 250 -6.76 -19.76 -40.31
CA GLU A 250 -6.25 -20.89 -39.52
C GLU A 250 -6.29 -20.61 -38.02
N LEU A 251 -5.79 -19.44 -37.59
CA LEU A 251 -5.81 -19.03 -36.18
C LEU A 251 -7.23 -18.91 -35.64
N SER A 252 -8.17 -18.38 -36.44
CA SER A 252 -9.58 -18.30 -36.04
C SER A 252 -10.21 -19.67 -35.94
N ALA A 253 -9.93 -20.59 -36.87
CA ALA A 253 -10.44 -21.95 -36.82
C ALA A 253 -9.90 -22.71 -35.58
N ALA A 254 -8.59 -22.61 -35.33
CA ALA A 254 -7.94 -23.22 -34.17
C ALA A 254 -8.45 -22.64 -32.83
N ALA A 255 -8.68 -21.33 -32.74
CA ALA A 255 -9.19 -20.69 -31.53
C ALA A 255 -10.64 -21.06 -31.17
N ASN A 256 -11.40 -21.61 -32.11
CA ASN A 256 -12.79 -22.03 -31.93
C ASN A 256 -12.99 -23.54 -32.05
N ASP A 257 -11.92 -24.34 -32.03
CA ASP A 257 -11.95 -25.80 -32.21
C ASP A 257 -12.73 -26.23 -33.46
N ALA A 258 -12.60 -25.47 -34.56
CA ALA A 258 -13.34 -25.66 -35.80
C ALA A 258 -12.42 -25.91 -37.00
N GLU A 259 -12.98 -26.45 -38.09
CA GLU A 259 -12.27 -26.54 -39.37
C GLU A 259 -12.23 -25.18 -40.09
N VAL A 260 -11.20 -24.97 -40.91
CA VAL A 260 -11.11 -23.76 -41.75
C VAL A 260 -12.23 -23.77 -42.81
N PRO A 261 -13.04 -22.69 -42.92
CA PRO A 261 -14.11 -22.63 -43.90
C PRO A 261 -13.59 -22.78 -45.33
N GLU A 262 -14.37 -23.46 -46.19
CA GLU A 262 -13.93 -23.84 -47.54
C GLU A 262 -13.48 -22.64 -48.40
N VAL A 263 -14.14 -21.49 -48.23
CA VAL A 263 -13.82 -20.24 -48.94
C VAL A 263 -12.39 -19.77 -48.68
N PHE A 264 -11.82 -20.09 -47.51
CA PHE A 264 -10.46 -19.69 -47.13
C PHE A 264 -9.40 -20.76 -47.42
N ARG A 265 -9.81 -22.00 -47.77
CA ARG A 265 -8.88 -23.09 -48.10
C ARG A 265 -7.89 -22.78 -49.22
N PRO A 266 -8.25 -22.04 -50.30
CA PRO A 266 -7.29 -21.65 -51.34
C PRO A 266 -6.17 -20.72 -50.86
N TYR A 267 -6.33 -20.10 -49.70
CA TYR A 267 -5.34 -19.19 -49.11
C TYR A 267 -4.43 -19.88 -48.08
N LEU A 268 -4.70 -21.16 -47.76
CA LEU A 268 -3.88 -21.96 -46.85
C LEU A 268 -2.59 -22.40 -47.56
N GLY A 269 -1.47 -22.42 -46.83
CA GLY A 269 -0.16 -22.78 -47.37
C GLY A 269 0.57 -21.66 -48.13
N ARG A 270 -0.05 -20.48 -48.32
CA ARG A 270 0.66 -19.30 -48.82
C ARG A 270 1.40 -18.64 -47.67
N ARG A 271 2.66 -19.02 -47.44
CA ARG A 271 3.51 -18.30 -46.49
C ARG A 271 3.70 -16.85 -46.97
N PRO A 272 3.56 -15.85 -46.09
CA PRO A 272 3.84 -14.47 -46.48
C PRO A 272 5.34 -14.36 -46.79
N GLY A 273 5.69 -14.14 -48.06
CA GLY A 273 7.07 -13.98 -48.53
C GLY A 273 7.56 -15.05 -49.50
N GLU A 274 6.84 -16.15 -49.70
CA GLU A 274 7.22 -17.21 -50.64
C GLU A 274 6.55 -16.93 -52.00
N ALA A 275 7.09 -15.96 -52.72
CA ALA A 275 6.97 -15.96 -54.17
C ALA A 275 7.90 -17.07 -54.67
N GLU A 276 7.33 -18.12 -55.27
CA GLU A 276 8.12 -19.15 -55.95
C GLU A 276 8.89 -18.49 -57.12
N ASP A 277 10.11 -18.04 -56.85
CA ASP A 277 11.09 -17.74 -57.88
C ASP A 277 11.70 -19.10 -58.30
N PRO A 278 11.72 -19.48 -59.58
CA PRO A 278 12.21 -20.80 -60.03
C PRO A 278 13.73 -21.01 -59.82
N VAL A 279 14.37 -20.15 -59.04
CA VAL A 279 15.80 -20.14 -58.71
C VAL A 279 16.09 -20.98 -57.45
N ASP A 280 15.13 -21.17 -56.54
CA ASP A 280 15.38 -21.86 -55.26
C ASP A 280 15.53 -23.38 -55.37
N VAL A 281 15.01 -24.02 -56.44
CA VAL A 281 15.17 -25.47 -56.64
C VAL A 281 16.62 -25.81 -56.99
N GLU A 282 17.30 -24.95 -57.75
CA GLU A 282 18.70 -25.13 -58.14
C GLU A 282 19.65 -24.87 -56.95
N TYR A 283 19.35 -23.90 -56.10
CA TYR A 283 20.09 -23.66 -54.85
C TYR A 283 19.85 -24.74 -53.78
N ALA A 284 18.63 -25.29 -53.68
CA ALA A 284 18.33 -26.39 -52.77
C ALA A 284 19.05 -27.69 -53.17
N ASP A 285 19.16 -27.97 -54.47
CA ASP A 285 19.91 -29.12 -54.99
C ASP A 285 21.44 -28.93 -54.79
N LEU A 286 21.95 -27.71 -54.96
CA LEU A 286 23.36 -27.38 -54.69
C LEU A 286 23.70 -27.49 -53.19
N LEU A 287 22.84 -27.00 -52.29
CA LEU A 287 23.02 -27.12 -50.84
C LEU A 287 22.94 -28.57 -50.37
N ARG A 288 22.07 -29.38 -50.98
CA ARG A 288 21.99 -30.81 -50.71
C ARG A 288 23.26 -31.54 -51.17
N GLN A 289 23.82 -31.15 -52.31
CA GLN A 289 25.08 -31.70 -52.82
C GLN A 289 26.29 -31.26 -51.97
N GLU A 290 26.28 -30.04 -51.43
CA GLU A 290 27.27 -29.55 -50.47
C GLU A 290 27.17 -30.26 -49.12
N GLN A 291 25.96 -30.53 -48.61
CA GLN A 291 25.75 -31.32 -47.40
C GLN A 291 26.19 -32.77 -47.59
N GLU A 292 25.90 -33.40 -48.72
CA GLU A 292 26.35 -34.76 -49.03
C GLU A 292 27.89 -34.83 -49.23
N ALA A 293 28.52 -33.73 -49.69
CA ALA A 293 29.98 -33.60 -49.75
C ALA A 293 30.61 -33.34 -48.36
N ALA A 294 29.97 -32.54 -47.52
CA ALA A 294 30.41 -32.24 -46.15
C ALA A 294 30.28 -33.46 -45.22
N THR A 295 29.32 -34.35 -45.49
CA THR A 295 29.13 -35.60 -44.71
C THR A 295 30.20 -36.67 -45.04
N ARG A 296 31.04 -36.45 -46.08
CA ARG A 296 32.17 -37.35 -46.42
C ARG A 296 33.51 -36.93 -45.81
N VAL A 297 33.57 -35.89 -45.00
CA VAL A 297 34.80 -35.48 -44.29
C VAL A 297 34.76 -36.03 -42.86
N ASP A 298 35.69 -36.93 -42.57
CA ASP A 298 35.87 -37.64 -41.30
C ASP A 298 35.70 -36.71 -40.08
N THR A 299 34.63 -36.96 -39.31
CA THR A 299 34.16 -36.07 -38.23
C THR A 299 34.96 -36.21 -36.94
N GLU A 300 35.87 -37.20 -36.85
CA GLU A 300 36.69 -37.42 -35.65
C GLU A 300 37.99 -36.60 -35.65
N ASP A 301 38.59 -36.33 -36.81
CA ASP A 301 39.81 -35.50 -36.90
C ASP A 301 39.51 -34.00 -36.71
N SER A 302 38.31 -33.52 -37.09
CA SER A 302 37.97 -32.09 -36.99
C SER A 302 37.78 -31.61 -35.55
N ALA A 303 37.22 -32.45 -34.68
CA ALA A 303 36.98 -32.07 -33.28
C ALA A 303 38.28 -32.02 -32.47
N ALA A 304 39.17 -33.01 -32.66
CA ALA A 304 40.49 -33.02 -32.04
C ALA A 304 41.32 -31.83 -32.50
N GLN A 305 41.29 -31.49 -33.80
CA GLN A 305 42.01 -30.34 -34.36
C GLN A 305 41.56 -29.01 -33.74
N ARG A 306 40.24 -28.79 -33.59
CA ARG A 306 39.69 -27.56 -32.99
C ARG A 306 40.02 -27.43 -31.50
N ILE A 307 40.05 -28.55 -30.76
CA ILE A 307 40.45 -28.55 -29.35
C ILE A 307 41.95 -28.22 -29.24
N MET A 308 42.79 -28.76 -30.12
CA MET A 308 44.22 -28.43 -30.15
C MET A 308 44.47 -26.96 -30.50
N GLU A 309 43.71 -26.38 -31.43
CA GLU A 309 43.80 -24.96 -31.80
C GLU A 309 43.39 -24.04 -30.64
N LEU A 310 42.31 -24.36 -29.92
CA LEU A 310 41.88 -23.61 -28.74
C LEU A 310 42.90 -23.69 -27.59
N MET A 311 43.57 -24.83 -27.43
CA MET A 311 44.62 -24.99 -26.42
C MET A 311 45.84 -24.14 -26.73
N ASP A 312 46.22 -24.02 -28.01
CA ASP A 312 47.32 -23.16 -28.45
C ASP A 312 46.99 -21.67 -28.26
N GLU A 313 45.77 -21.25 -28.58
CA GLU A 313 45.30 -19.87 -28.36
C GLU A 313 45.30 -19.47 -26.87
N LEU A 314 45.03 -20.43 -25.98
CA LEU A 314 45.08 -20.24 -24.53
C LEU A 314 46.50 -20.40 -23.95
N GLY A 315 47.50 -20.68 -24.80
CA GLY A 315 48.90 -20.87 -24.40
C GLY A 315 49.14 -22.13 -23.56
N VAL A 316 48.29 -23.14 -23.69
CA VAL A 316 48.34 -24.39 -22.91
C VAL A 316 48.80 -25.53 -23.80
N SER A 317 50.04 -26.00 -23.61
CA SER A 317 50.55 -27.15 -24.36
C SER A 317 49.89 -28.46 -23.90
N PRO A 318 49.45 -29.35 -24.82
CA PRO A 318 48.79 -30.61 -24.49
C PRO A 318 49.67 -31.60 -23.73
N ASP A 319 50.99 -31.53 -23.91
CA ASP A 319 51.94 -32.43 -23.23
C ASP A 319 52.34 -31.95 -21.82
N SER A 320 51.99 -30.71 -21.48
CA SER A 320 52.22 -30.17 -20.13
C SER A 320 51.25 -30.78 -19.11
N ASP A 321 51.68 -30.89 -17.85
CA ASP A 321 50.82 -31.36 -16.76
C ASP A 321 49.54 -30.51 -16.64
N ARG A 322 49.64 -29.21 -16.96
CA ARG A 322 48.51 -28.29 -17.02
C ARG A 322 47.55 -28.62 -18.17
N GLY A 323 48.06 -28.97 -19.35
CA GLY A 323 47.27 -29.38 -20.52
C GLY A 323 46.52 -30.68 -20.28
N LYS A 324 47.17 -31.68 -19.66
CA LYS A 324 46.54 -32.96 -19.31
C LYS A 324 45.39 -32.80 -18.33
N VAL A 325 45.55 -31.95 -17.30
CA VAL A 325 44.48 -31.64 -16.34
C VAL A 325 43.32 -30.92 -17.03
N TRP A 326 43.61 -30.01 -17.96
CA TRP A 326 42.59 -29.28 -18.71
C TRP A 326 41.76 -30.22 -19.61
N LEU A 327 42.42 -31.10 -20.38
CA LEU A 327 41.74 -32.11 -21.21
C LEU A 327 40.90 -33.08 -20.37
N HIS A 328 41.41 -33.52 -19.21
CA HIS A 328 40.67 -34.39 -18.30
C HIS A 328 39.41 -33.69 -17.74
N ARG A 329 39.49 -32.38 -17.42
CA ARG A 329 38.32 -31.62 -16.94
C ARG A 329 37.30 -31.38 -18.04
N LEU A 330 37.75 -31.07 -19.26
CA LEU A 330 36.87 -30.89 -20.40
C LEU A 330 36.10 -32.18 -20.71
N GLY A 331 36.79 -33.33 -20.74
CA GLY A 331 36.14 -34.63 -20.95
C GLY A 331 35.12 -34.99 -19.87
N ARG A 332 35.36 -34.60 -18.60
CA ARG A 332 34.39 -34.81 -17.53
C ARG A 332 33.15 -33.92 -17.71
N ALA A 333 33.34 -32.65 -18.03
CA ALA A 333 32.25 -31.69 -18.19
C ALA A 333 31.34 -32.05 -19.37
N THR A 334 31.90 -32.51 -20.50
CA THR A 334 31.08 -32.98 -21.63
C THR A 334 30.33 -34.27 -21.30
N GLN A 335 30.94 -35.17 -20.52
CA GLN A 335 30.29 -36.40 -20.10
C GLN A 335 29.18 -36.18 -19.04
N GLU A 336 29.30 -35.14 -18.21
CA GLU A 336 28.24 -34.69 -17.30
C GLU A 336 27.09 -34.03 -18.08
N ALA A 337 27.39 -33.14 -19.04
CA ALA A 337 26.37 -32.49 -19.88
C ALA A 337 25.60 -33.46 -20.78
N MET A 338 26.19 -34.61 -21.12
CA MET A 338 25.55 -35.66 -21.91
C MET A 338 24.73 -36.64 -21.05
N ARG A 339 24.79 -36.52 -19.72
CA ARG A 339 24.07 -37.38 -18.76
C ARG A 339 22.76 -36.76 -18.25
N ASP A 340 22.59 -35.45 -18.36
CA ASP A 340 21.37 -34.74 -17.94
C ASP A 340 20.36 -34.66 -19.10
N ASP A 341 19.44 -35.62 -19.13
CA ASP A 341 18.19 -35.57 -19.91
C ASP A 341 17.21 -34.58 -19.21
N PRO A 342 16.45 -33.73 -19.93
CA PRO A 342 15.82 -32.53 -19.36
C PRO A 342 14.54 -32.75 -18.53
N GLU A 343 14.27 -33.96 -18.04
CA GLU A 343 13.01 -34.30 -17.36
C GLU A 343 13.02 -34.20 -15.82
N ASP A 344 14.12 -33.82 -15.16
CA ASP A 344 14.13 -33.74 -13.69
C ASP A 344 14.81 -32.48 -13.14
N VAL A 345 14.20 -31.32 -13.41
CA VAL A 345 14.54 -30.06 -12.73
C VAL A 345 13.46 -29.72 -11.70
N ARG A 346 13.69 -30.15 -10.45
CA ARG A 346 13.06 -29.52 -9.28
C ARG A 346 13.78 -28.21 -8.95
N PRO A 347 13.05 -27.10 -8.68
CA PRO A 347 13.70 -25.85 -8.35
C PRO A 347 14.22 -25.88 -6.90
N GLY A 348 15.54 -25.93 -6.75
CA GLY A 348 16.27 -25.61 -5.52
C GLY A 348 16.63 -24.11 -5.47
N PRO A 349 16.92 -23.55 -4.29
CA PRO A 349 16.57 -22.18 -3.95
C PRO A 349 17.42 -21.11 -4.63
N ASP A 350 16.72 -20.04 -4.97
CA ASP A 350 17.20 -18.74 -5.45
C ASP A 350 18.34 -18.20 -4.57
N ARG A 351 19.50 -18.02 -5.21
CA ARG A 351 20.65 -17.30 -4.66
C ARG A 351 20.67 -15.92 -5.29
N SER A 352 20.06 -14.97 -4.60
CA SER A 352 20.32 -13.55 -4.77
C SER A 352 20.64 -12.94 -3.40
N GLU A 353 21.92 -13.05 -3.00
CA GLU A 353 22.62 -12.02 -2.24
C GLU A 353 24.10 -12.41 -2.14
N VAL A 354 24.91 -11.81 -3.02
CA VAL A 354 26.34 -11.67 -2.83
C VAL A 354 26.53 -10.24 -2.34
N ASP A 355 26.68 -10.08 -1.02
CA ASP A 355 27.32 -8.91 -0.44
C ASP A 355 28.77 -9.26 -0.11
N LEU A 356 29.66 -8.44 -0.67
CA LEU A 356 31.09 -8.39 -0.38
C LEU A 356 31.29 -7.66 0.96
N ASP A 357 31.80 -8.33 1.98
CA ASP A 357 33.02 -7.94 2.71
C ASP A 357 33.26 -8.95 3.86
N GLY A 358 34.42 -9.59 3.90
CA GLY A 358 34.69 -10.68 4.83
C GLY A 358 36.18 -11.01 4.89
N GLY A 359 36.90 -10.20 5.67
CA GLY A 359 38.32 -10.35 5.93
C GLY A 359 38.73 -11.71 6.52
N LEU A 360 39.87 -12.18 6.03
CA LEU A 360 40.98 -12.81 6.74
C LEU A 360 40.62 -13.80 7.88
N GLY A 361 40.61 -15.09 7.52
CA GLY A 361 41.67 -16.01 7.94
C GLY A 361 41.85 -16.26 9.43
N SER A 362 41.24 -17.33 9.91
CA SER A 362 41.60 -18.07 11.12
C SER A 362 42.98 -18.73 11.00
N GLU A 363 43.85 -18.55 11.98
CA GLU A 363 44.99 -19.44 12.24
C GLU A 363 45.07 -19.70 13.75
N TRP A 364 44.72 -20.93 14.15
CA TRP A 364 45.02 -21.49 15.45
C TRP A 364 46.29 -22.33 15.28
N ASP A 365 47.32 -22.04 16.07
CA ASP A 365 48.40 -22.99 16.33
C ASP A 365 48.96 -22.79 17.76
N ASP A 366 49.44 -23.90 18.30
CA ASP A 366 49.75 -24.21 19.70
C ASP A 366 50.81 -23.35 20.42
N ALA A 367 50.70 -23.28 21.76
CA ALA A 367 51.73 -23.62 22.77
C ALA A 367 51.70 -22.72 24.04
N ALA A 368 51.65 -23.37 25.21
CA ALA A 368 51.78 -22.81 26.56
C ALA A 368 53.27 -22.68 27.01
N PRO A 369 53.64 -22.36 28.28
CA PRO A 369 53.08 -21.53 29.38
C PRO A 369 54.18 -20.52 29.91
N PRO A 370 54.16 -19.90 31.14
CA PRO A 370 54.15 -20.56 32.46
C PRO A 370 53.34 -19.88 33.61
N ARG A 371 52.85 -20.77 34.48
CA ARG A 371 52.81 -20.77 35.96
C ARG A 371 53.10 -19.48 36.75
N GLY A 372 52.28 -19.29 37.80
CA GLY A 372 52.64 -18.56 39.03
C GLY A 372 51.40 -18.01 39.74
N ASN A 373 50.65 -18.80 40.52
CA ASN A 373 50.75 -18.90 42.00
C ASN A 373 50.35 -17.56 42.69
N GLU A 374 49.44 -17.40 43.65
CA GLU A 374 48.67 -18.21 44.61
C GLU A 374 47.43 -17.32 44.92
N GLY A 375 46.22 -17.81 45.07
CA GLY A 375 45.81 -18.46 46.31
C GLY A 375 45.13 -17.45 47.27
N PRO A 376 44.21 -17.91 48.13
CA PRO A 376 42.91 -17.27 48.29
C PRO A 376 42.59 -16.90 49.75
N THR A 377 41.45 -16.25 49.98
CA THR A 377 40.53 -16.33 51.15
C THR A 377 39.68 -15.05 51.10
N GLY A 378 38.37 -15.03 51.26
CA GLY A 378 37.46 -15.90 51.98
C GLY A 378 36.40 -14.97 52.59
N ASP A 379 35.14 -15.43 52.56
CA ASP A 379 33.88 -14.79 52.99
C ASP A 379 33.27 -13.68 52.13
#